data_AF-A0A161UXZ1-F1
#
_entry.id   AF-A0A161UXZ1-F1
#
_cell.length_a   1.000
_cell.length_b   1.000
_cell.length_c   1.000
_cell.angle_alpha   90.00
_cell.angle_beta   90.00
_cell.angle_gamma   90.00
#
_symmetry.space_group_name_H-M   'P 1'
#
loop_
_entity.id
_entity.type
_entity.pdbx_description
1 polymer ?
#
loop_
_entity_poly.entity_id
_entity_poly.type
_entity_poly.pdbx_seq_one_letter_code
_entity_poly.pdbx_strand_id
1 'polypeptide(L)'
;MPIDGASGFSPSHFIGGGFDGDAFEPTYDSLPSSVNGDGVTAEGPEKVAQVFRQERAPVFRLANSTPNYNDIKSQNFGDHEGFSYYNLPGVNSFINFGREEGQFKGENHGDKVHISVKKEHLEQAFDAISGLLLSPDSPIDKWKVTNLDSTKGSVDTSNLARRVSDGAQFTLYIRAEEEGEPYTTEQLVKTHQFFEEIEGALLTNWVDEGVKPDSDVSAHHWGYISYRNELNSDRAGGEQQAAFLKQEPVFRALTE
;
A
#
# COMPACT_ATOMS: atom_id res chain seq x y z
N MET A 1 45.47 31.19 0.57
CA MET A 1 45.82 30.49 -0.68
C MET A 1 46.03 29.01 -0.35
N PRO A 2 45.59 28.09 -1.22
CA PRO A 2 44.69 26.99 -0.86
C PRO A 2 45.40 25.66 -0.59
N ILE A 3 44.65 24.73 0.02
CA ILE A 3 44.95 23.28 0.04
C ILE A 3 43.71 22.53 -0.47
N ASP A 4 43.85 21.99 -1.69
CA ASP A 4 43.05 20.92 -2.26
C ASP A 4 43.55 19.56 -1.75
N GLY A 5 42.66 18.57 -1.67
CA GLY A 5 43.06 17.18 -1.49
C GLY A 5 41.93 16.26 -1.05
N ALA A 6 41.22 15.70 -2.03
CA ALA A 6 40.09 14.79 -1.88
C ALA A 6 40.47 13.42 -1.26
N SER A 7 39.61 12.92 -0.37
CA SER A 7 39.43 11.50 -0.04
C SER A 7 38.08 11.07 -0.64
N GLY A 8 37.94 10.05 -1.47
CA GLY A 8 38.50 8.70 -1.35
C GLY A 8 37.37 7.73 -0.99
N PHE A 9 36.34 7.61 -1.84
CA PHE A 9 35.28 6.59 -1.72
C PHE A 9 35.65 5.40 -2.63
N SER A 10 35.73 4.21 -2.05
CA SER A 10 36.16 2.98 -2.74
C SER A 10 34.93 2.11 -3.05
N PRO A 11 34.62 1.77 -4.31
CA PRO A 11 33.54 0.87 -4.66
C PRO A 11 34.08 -0.54 -4.89
N SER A 12 33.69 -1.49 -4.06
CA SER A 12 33.96 -2.91 -4.34
C SER A 12 32.94 -3.81 -3.63
N HIS A 13 31.92 -4.23 -4.37
CA HIS A 13 31.47 -5.62 -4.56
C HIS A 13 30.14 -5.60 -5.36
N PHE A 14 30.24 -5.46 -6.68
CA PHE A 14 29.16 -5.83 -7.60
C PHE A 14 29.66 -7.06 -8.36
N ILE A 15 29.15 -8.24 -7.98
CA ILE A 15 29.26 -9.42 -8.81
C ILE A 15 28.10 -9.36 -9.81
N GLY A 16 28.46 -9.31 -11.09
CA GLY A 16 27.52 -9.36 -12.20
C GLY A 16 26.84 -10.72 -12.31
N GLY A 17 25.53 -10.68 -12.50
CA GLY A 17 24.68 -11.75 -13.00
C GLY A 17 23.61 -11.09 -13.88
N GLY A 18 23.32 -11.69 -15.03
CA GLY A 18 22.49 -11.10 -16.09
C GLY A 18 21.09 -10.68 -15.63
N PHE A 19 20.62 -9.57 -16.19
CA PHE A 19 19.29 -9.01 -15.96
C PHE A 19 18.30 -9.66 -16.93
N ASP A 20 17.58 -10.67 -16.46
CA ASP A 20 16.30 -11.08 -17.05
C ASP A 20 15.17 -10.45 -16.22
N GLY A 21 14.30 -9.71 -16.90
CA GLY A 21 13.38 -8.70 -16.35
C GLY A 21 12.13 -9.21 -15.62
N ASP A 22 12.19 -10.35 -14.93
CA ASP A 22 11.04 -10.91 -14.18
C ASP A 22 11.34 -11.19 -12.70
N ALA A 23 12.50 -10.74 -12.18
CA ALA A 23 12.98 -11.14 -10.85
C ALA A 23 13.15 -9.96 -9.89
N PHE A 24 12.05 -9.32 -9.46
CA PHE A 24 11.94 -8.70 -8.12
C PHE A 24 10.48 -8.38 -7.73
N GLU A 25 9.55 -9.30 -7.95
CA GLU A 25 8.57 -9.56 -6.89
C GLU A 25 9.26 -10.60 -5.99
N PRO A 26 9.33 -10.42 -4.65
CA PRO A 26 9.75 -11.53 -3.80
C PRO A 26 8.80 -12.68 -4.13
N THR A 27 9.35 -13.74 -4.71
CA THR A 27 8.64 -15.01 -4.87
C THR A 27 8.27 -15.44 -3.45
N TYR A 28 7.00 -15.29 -3.09
CA TYR A 28 6.47 -15.89 -1.88
C TYR A 28 6.78 -17.38 -1.99
N ASP A 29 7.67 -17.85 -1.12
CA ASP A 29 7.93 -19.27 -1.00
C ASP A 29 6.60 -19.98 -0.80
N SER A 30 6.37 -20.96 -1.66
CA SER A 30 5.34 -22.01 -1.61
C SER A 30 4.58 -22.10 -0.29
N LEU A 31 3.30 -21.68 -0.31
CA LEU A 31 2.35 -21.81 0.80
C LEU A 31 2.27 -23.27 1.31
N PRO A 32 2.35 -23.52 2.63
CA PRO A 32 1.64 -24.66 3.19
C PRO A 32 0.12 -24.42 3.07
N SER A 33 -0.56 -25.44 2.59
CA SER A 33 -2.00 -25.49 2.41
C SER A 33 -2.79 -25.19 3.68
N SER A 34 -3.89 -24.45 3.49
CA SER A 34 -5.07 -24.30 4.37
C SER A 34 -4.83 -23.67 5.74
N VAL A 35 -4.98 -22.35 5.81
CA VAL A 35 -5.64 -21.73 6.98
C VAL A 35 -7.13 -21.67 6.62
N ASN A 36 -7.94 -22.42 7.36
CA ASN A 36 -9.39 -22.40 7.23
C ASN A 36 -9.89 -20.97 7.49
N GLY A 37 -10.80 -20.49 6.63
CA GLY A 37 -11.24 -19.09 6.50
C GLY A 37 -11.97 -18.43 7.69
N ASP A 38 -11.82 -18.97 8.90
CA ASP A 38 -12.34 -18.37 10.14
C ASP A 38 -11.22 -17.75 11.01
N GLY A 39 -9.94 -17.93 10.63
CA GLY A 39 -8.78 -17.66 11.48
C GLY A 39 -7.95 -16.41 11.17
N VAL A 40 -8.45 -15.46 10.37
CA VAL A 40 -7.65 -14.27 9.97
C VAL A 40 -7.86 -13.09 10.94
N THR A 41 -8.99 -13.04 11.65
CA THR A 41 -9.27 -12.04 12.70
C THR A 41 -9.47 -12.75 14.03
N ALA A 42 -8.77 -12.33 15.09
CA ALA A 42 -8.74 -13.04 16.37
C ALA A 42 -10.13 -13.24 17.01
N GLU A 43 -11.06 -12.28 16.82
CA GLU A 43 -12.37 -12.27 17.48
C GLU A 43 -13.56 -12.08 16.52
N GLY A 44 -13.32 -12.08 15.20
CA GLY A 44 -14.35 -11.86 14.17
C GLY A 44 -14.67 -10.39 13.88
N PRO A 45 -15.29 -10.09 12.73
CA PRO A 45 -15.58 -8.72 12.30
C PRO A 45 -16.61 -8.00 13.18
N GLU A 46 -17.57 -8.73 13.79
CA GLU A 46 -18.59 -8.12 14.64
C GLU A 46 -17.99 -7.49 15.90
N LYS A 47 -16.91 -8.08 16.42
CA LYS A 47 -16.16 -7.56 17.57
C LYS A 47 -15.39 -6.29 17.20
N VAL A 48 -14.75 -6.26 16.04
CA VAL A 48 -14.08 -5.06 15.51
C VAL A 48 -15.07 -3.90 15.39
N ALA A 49 -16.22 -4.14 14.76
CA ALA A 49 -17.28 -3.14 14.62
C ALA A 49 -17.81 -2.67 15.98
N GLN A 50 -17.93 -3.57 16.97
CA GLN A 50 -18.32 -3.19 18.33
C GLN A 50 -17.28 -2.27 18.99
N VAL A 51 -15.99 -2.63 18.93
CA VAL A 51 -14.91 -1.86 19.55
C VAL A 51 -14.78 -0.50 18.87
N PHE A 52 -14.81 -0.45 17.54
CA PHE A 52 -14.80 0.79 16.77
C PHE A 52 -15.88 1.78 17.21
N ARG A 53 -17.11 1.30 17.48
CA ARG A 53 -18.22 2.15 17.94
C ARG A 53 -18.07 2.65 19.39
N GLN A 54 -17.23 2.01 20.20
CA GLN A 54 -17.10 2.26 21.64
C GLN A 54 -15.83 3.03 21.99
N GLU A 55 -14.76 2.83 21.23
CA GLU A 55 -13.46 3.42 21.51
C GLU A 55 -13.32 4.83 20.94
N ARG A 56 -12.41 5.59 21.57
CA ARG A 56 -12.02 6.89 21.05
C ARG A 56 -11.15 6.66 19.81
N ALA A 57 -11.43 7.41 18.75
CA ALA A 57 -10.58 7.39 17.56
C ALA A 57 -9.10 7.67 17.93
N PRO A 58 -8.16 6.84 17.42
CA PRO A 58 -6.74 7.02 17.56
C PRO A 58 -6.36 8.31 16.87
N VAL A 59 -5.24 8.87 17.32
CA VAL A 59 -4.68 10.07 16.72
C VAL A 59 -3.44 9.66 15.98
N PHE A 60 -3.42 9.87 14.67
CA PHE A 60 -2.24 9.64 13.84
C PHE A 60 -1.39 10.91 13.79
N ARG A 61 -0.18 10.86 14.34
CA ARG A 61 0.77 11.97 14.18
C ARG A 61 1.26 11.97 12.74
N LEU A 62 1.01 13.05 12.01
CA LEU A 62 1.57 13.18 10.67
C LEU A 62 3.10 13.20 10.72
N ALA A 63 3.74 12.69 9.66
CA ALA A 63 5.17 12.86 9.42
C ALA A 63 5.58 14.35 9.53
N ASN A 64 6.76 14.62 10.12
CA ASN A 64 7.23 16.00 10.30
C ASN A 64 7.67 16.63 8.98
N SER A 65 8.17 15.82 8.06
CA SER A 65 8.51 16.20 6.70
C SER A 65 8.05 15.13 5.74
N THR A 66 7.29 15.52 4.71
CA THR A 66 6.92 14.64 3.61
C THR A 66 7.62 15.10 2.33
N PRO A 67 8.12 14.17 1.49
CA PRO A 67 8.51 14.56 0.15
C PRO A 67 7.25 14.91 -0.66
N ASN A 68 7.41 15.67 -1.74
CA ASN A 68 6.36 15.73 -2.76
C ASN A 68 6.53 14.59 -3.78
N TYR A 69 5.47 14.30 -4.54
CA TYR A 69 5.47 13.22 -5.51
C TYR A 69 6.55 13.35 -6.60
N ASN A 70 6.84 14.57 -7.06
CA ASN A 70 7.82 14.80 -8.12
C ASN A 70 9.26 14.52 -7.65
N ASP A 71 9.58 14.83 -6.40
CA ASP A 71 10.89 14.57 -5.81
C ASP A 71 11.19 13.08 -5.75
N ILE A 72 10.27 12.27 -5.21
CA ILE A 72 10.45 10.81 -5.12
C ILE A 72 10.45 10.13 -6.49
N LYS A 73 9.69 10.68 -7.45
CA LYS A 73 9.63 10.16 -8.83
C LYS A 73 10.94 10.37 -9.59
N SER A 74 11.72 11.38 -9.22
CA SER A 74 13.00 11.72 -9.85
C SER A 74 14.22 10.97 -9.29
N GLN A 75 14.05 10.30 -8.15
CA GLN A 75 15.12 9.63 -7.43
C GLN A 75 14.93 8.11 -7.47
N ASN A 76 16.04 7.36 -7.49
CA ASN A 76 15.97 5.90 -7.50
C ASN A 76 15.78 5.30 -6.11
N PHE A 77 16.35 5.95 -5.08
CA PHE A 77 16.34 5.50 -3.70
C PHE A 77 16.29 6.72 -2.77
N GLY A 78 15.72 6.53 -1.59
CA GLY A 78 15.80 7.50 -0.51
C GLY A 78 15.16 6.96 0.77
N ASP A 79 15.14 7.80 1.80
CA ASP A 79 14.48 7.52 3.08
C ASP A 79 13.73 8.76 3.55
N HIS A 80 12.54 8.54 4.13
CA HIS A 80 11.76 9.56 4.81
C HIS A 80 11.06 8.98 6.02
N GLU A 81 11.31 9.56 7.20
CA GLU A 81 10.59 9.26 8.45
C GLU A 81 10.61 7.76 8.81
N GLY A 82 11.74 7.09 8.53
CA GLY A 82 11.93 5.66 8.79
C GLY A 82 11.30 4.74 7.74
N PHE A 83 10.93 5.29 6.57
CA PHE A 83 10.57 4.54 5.38
C PHE A 83 11.63 4.70 4.30
N SER A 84 12.34 3.62 4.03
CA SER A 84 13.13 3.47 2.82
C SER A 84 12.19 3.36 1.61
N TYR A 85 12.53 4.01 0.50
CA TYR A 85 11.83 3.87 -0.77
C TYR A 85 12.77 3.60 -1.93
N TYR A 86 12.24 2.94 -2.96
CA TYR A 86 12.92 2.77 -4.24
C TYR A 86 11.96 2.94 -5.42
N ASN A 87 12.49 3.50 -6.50
CA ASN A 87 11.81 3.76 -7.77
C ASN A 87 12.79 3.38 -8.87
N LEU A 88 12.50 2.28 -9.56
CA LEU A 88 13.37 1.75 -10.62
C LEU A 88 12.60 1.72 -11.94
N PRO A 89 12.48 2.88 -12.63
CA PRO A 89 11.85 2.94 -13.95
C PRO A 89 12.47 1.92 -14.90
N GLY A 90 11.62 1.14 -15.57
CA GLY A 90 12.04 0.04 -16.46
C GLY A 90 12.12 -1.33 -15.79
N VAL A 91 12.07 -1.40 -14.46
CA VAL A 91 11.85 -2.66 -13.71
C VAL A 91 10.37 -2.80 -13.37
N ASN A 92 9.76 -1.76 -12.79
CA ASN A 92 8.32 -1.70 -12.58
C ASN A 92 7.81 -0.26 -12.65
N SER A 93 6.48 -0.10 -12.68
CA SER A 93 5.81 1.20 -12.79
C SER A 93 5.46 1.81 -11.43
N PHE A 94 6.16 1.44 -10.35
CA PHE A 94 5.83 1.85 -8.99
C PHE A 94 7.03 2.42 -8.23
N ILE A 95 6.74 3.36 -7.34
CA ILE A 95 7.61 3.78 -6.25
C ILE A 95 7.18 2.99 -5.02
N ASN A 96 8.08 2.19 -4.47
CA ASN A 96 7.79 1.27 -3.37
C ASN A 96 8.36 1.82 -2.07
N PHE A 97 7.57 1.79 -1.00
CA PHE A 97 7.94 2.22 0.34
C PHE A 97 7.87 1.02 1.29
N GLY A 98 8.86 0.95 2.19
CA GLY A 98 8.90 -0.02 3.27
C GLY A 98 9.50 0.59 4.53
N ARG A 99 8.83 0.40 5.67
CA ARG A 99 9.34 0.82 6.97
C ARG A 99 10.61 0.05 7.30
N GLU A 100 11.70 0.75 7.63
CA GLU A 100 13.02 0.14 7.88
C GLU A 100 12.97 -0.82 9.08
N GLU A 101 12.35 -0.35 10.17
CA GLU A 101 11.98 -1.18 11.32
C GLU A 101 10.47 -1.43 11.29
N GLY A 102 10.03 -2.41 10.50
CA GLY A 102 8.61 -2.77 10.40
C GLY A 102 7.96 -2.99 11.77
N GLN A 103 6.82 -2.36 12.02
CA GLN A 103 6.04 -2.53 13.26
C GLN A 103 5.34 -3.88 13.30
N PHE A 104 4.91 -4.37 12.14
CA PHE A 104 4.16 -5.60 11.95
C PHE A 104 5.13 -6.68 11.45
N LYS A 105 5.45 -7.62 12.34
CA LYS A 105 6.39 -8.70 12.07
C LYS A 105 5.74 -9.88 11.37
N GLY A 106 4.42 -10.02 11.49
CA GLY A 106 3.68 -11.14 10.95
C GLY A 106 3.53 -11.18 9.43
N GLU A 107 3.03 -12.30 8.95
CA GLU A 107 2.81 -12.55 7.53
C GLU A 107 1.75 -11.59 6.94
N ASN A 108 1.81 -11.43 5.62
CA ASN A 108 0.73 -10.82 4.85
C ASN A 108 -0.27 -11.94 4.49
N HIS A 109 -1.46 -11.91 5.07
CA HIS A 109 -2.55 -12.86 4.76
C HIS A 109 -3.25 -12.59 3.41
N GLY A 110 -2.64 -11.72 2.60
CA GLY A 110 -3.05 -11.34 1.26
C GLY A 110 -3.82 -10.03 1.20
N ASP A 111 -4.12 -9.43 2.35
CA ASP A 111 -5.02 -8.29 2.46
C ASP A 111 -4.35 -6.99 2.01
N LYS A 112 -4.97 -6.32 1.06
CA LYS A 112 -4.53 -5.01 0.60
C LYS A 112 -5.70 -4.13 0.21
N VAL A 113 -5.44 -2.83 0.30
CA VAL A 113 -6.33 -1.82 -0.24
C VAL A 113 -5.63 -1.05 -1.36
N HIS A 114 -6.42 -0.62 -2.33
CA HIS A 114 -6.00 0.32 -3.35
C HIS A 114 -6.71 1.66 -3.13
N ILE A 115 -6.04 2.75 -3.51
CA ILE A 115 -6.63 4.09 -3.51
C ILE A 115 -6.69 4.54 -4.97
N SER A 116 -7.90 4.86 -5.43
CA SER A 116 -8.19 5.32 -6.79
C SER A 116 -8.50 6.81 -6.79
N VAL A 117 -7.65 7.59 -7.44
CA VAL A 117 -7.84 9.04 -7.66
C VAL A 117 -7.85 9.35 -9.16
N LYS A 118 -8.38 10.49 -9.58
CA LYS A 118 -8.18 10.93 -10.97
C LYS A 118 -6.69 11.04 -11.26
N LYS A 119 -6.29 10.57 -12.45
CA LYS A 119 -4.89 10.54 -12.87
C LYS A 119 -4.22 11.92 -12.75
N GLU A 120 -4.95 12.97 -13.09
CA GLU A 120 -4.49 14.36 -13.05
C GLU A 120 -4.26 14.86 -11.62
N HIS A 121 -4.85 14.21 -10.61
CA HIS A 121 -4.75 14.57 -9.21
C HIS A 121 -3.77 13.70 -8.42
N LEU A 122 -3.03 12.79 -9.05
CA LEU A 122 -2.15 11.87 -8.32
C LEU A 122 -1.11 12.60 -7.45
N GLU A 123 -0.50 13.66 -7.96
CA GLU A 123 0.46 14.48 -7.20
C GLU A 123 -0.20 15.13 -5.98
N GLN A 124 -1.34 15.79 -6.18
CA GLN A 124 -2.13 16.40 -5.11
C GLN A 124 -2.60 15.37 -4.08
N ALA A 125 -3.02 14.19 -4.52
CA ALA A 125 -3.42 13.08 -3.66
C ALA A 125 -2.25 12.59 -2.81
N PHE A 126 -1.08 12.40 -3.43
CA PHE A 126 0.13 12.01 -2.72
C PHE A 126 0.48 13.03 -1.64
N ASP A 127 0.51 14.31 -1.98
CA ASP A 127 0.84 15.38 -1.04
C ASP A 127 -0.18 15.45 0.11
N ALA A 128 -1.47 15.21 -0.17
CA ALA A 128 -2.54 15.21 0.83
C ALA A 128 -2.42 14.06 1.86
N ILE A 129 -1.96 12.88 1.45
CA ILE A 129 -1.96 11.68 2.33
C ILE A 129 -0.58 11.19 2.74
N SER A 130 0.50 11.71 2.14
CA SER A 130 1.88 11.30 2.46
C SER A 130 2.21 11.46 3.94
N GLY A 131 1.66 12.49 4.60
CA GLY A 131 1.82 12.70 6.03
C GLY A 131 1.24 11.58 6.89
N LEU A 132 0.13 10.99 6.46
CA LEU A 132 -0.49 9.82 7.08
C LEU A 132 0.30 8.55 6.73
N LEU A 133 0.63 8.35 5.46
CA LEU A 133 1.33 7.14 4.98
C LEU A 133 2.73 6.97 5.61
N LEU A 134 3.45 8.07 5.80
CA LEU A 134 4.79 8.12 6.43
C LEU A 134 4.70 8.32 7.95
N SER A 135 3.51 8.30 8.54
CA SER A 135 3.33 8.48 9.97
C SER A 135 4.05 7.40 10.78
N PRO A 136 4.71 7.75 11.90
CA PRO A 136 5.17 6.76 12.87
C PRO A 136 4.00 5.97 13.49
N ASP A 137 2.77 6.49 13.42
CA ASP A 137 1.57 5.84 13.92
C ASP A 137 0.78 5.08 12.82
N SER A 138 1.23 5.14 11.55
CA SER A 138 0.59 4.40 10.44
C SER A 138 0.57 2.89 10.71
N PRO A 139 -0.58 2.21 10.58
CA PRO A 139 -0.67 0.76 10.67
C PRO A 139 -0.18 0.03 9.41
N ILE A 140 0.42 0.76 8.45
CA ILE A 140 0.85 0.23 7.15
C ILE A 140 2.37 0.37 7.02
N ASP A 141 3.08 -0.75 7.09
CA ASP A 141 4.54 -0.78 6.95
C ASP A 141 5.02 -0.80 5.50
N LYS A 142 4.18 -1.26 4.57
CA LYS A 142 4.55 -1.41 3.17
C LYS A 142 3.43 -0.90 2.28
N TRP A 143 3.80 -0.02 1.36
CA TRP A 143 2.88 0.54 0.38
C TRP A 143 3.66 0.95 -0.87
N LYS A 144 2.92 1.23 -1.94
CA LYS A 144 3.51 1.73 -3.19
C LYS A 144 2.58 2.71 -3.87
N VAL A 145 3.15 3.58 -4.70
CA VAL A 145 2.42 4.51 -5.55
C VAL A 145 2.88 4.37 -7.00
N THR A 146 1.97 4.45 -7.96
CA THR A 146 2.30 4.41 -9.39
C THR A 146 3.22 5.55 -9.76
N ASN A 147 4.26 5.27 -10.55
CA ASN A 147 5.04 6.26 -11.28
C ASN A 147 4.43 6.45 -12.68
N LEU A 148 3.64 7.52 -12.85
CA LEU A 148 2.92 7.78 -14.11
C LEU A 148 3.85 8.03 -15.30
N ASP A 149 5.11 8.41 -15.09
CA ASP A 149 6.06 8.60 -16.18
C ASP A 149 6.60 7.24 -16.67
N SER A 150 6.78 6.28 -15.78
CA SER A 150 7.14 4.90 -16.12
C SER A 150 6.03 4.16 -16.88
N THR A 151 4.76 4.56 -16.72
CA THR A 151 3.63 3.96 -17.49
C THR A 151 3.57 4.39 -18.96
N LYS A 152 4.32 5.42 -19.37
CA LYS A 152 4.30 5.96 -20.74
C LYS A 152 5.28 5.27 -21.69
N GLY A 153 6.28 4.57 -21.15
CA GLY A 153 7.41 4.00 -21.90
C GLY A 153 7.40 2.47 -22.06
N SER A 154 6.56 1.74 -21.31
CA SER A 154 6.36 0.32 -21.54
C SER A 154 5.54 0.13 -22.82
N VAL A 155 6.09 -0.60 -23.80
CA VAL A 155 5.41 -1.05 -25.04
C VAL A 155 4.11 -1.82 -24.72
N ASP A 156 3.93 -2.22 -23.47
CA ASP A 156 2.71 -2.77 -22.94
C ASP A 156 1.70 -1.65 -22.62
N THR A 157 0.96 -1.26 -23.64
CA THR A 157 -0.39 -0.64 -23.51
C THR A 157 -1.39 -1.65 -22.93
N SER A 158 -0.96 -2.48 -21.98
CA SER A 158 -1.77 -3.51 -21.36
C SER A 158 -2.83 -2.91 -20.47
N ASN A 159 -3.88 -3.69 -20.27
CA ASN A 159 -4.91 -3.45 -19.26
C ASN A 159 -4.32 -3.12 -17.88
N LEU A 160 -3.10 -3.58 -17.56
CA LEU A 160 -2.42 -3.26 -16.31
C LEU A 160 -2.00 -1.79 -16.23
N ALA A 161 -1.35 -1.25 -17.27
CA ALA A 161 -0.92 0.16 -17.30
C ALA A 161 -2.11 1.12 -17.21
N ARG A 162 -3.22 0.79 -17.87
CA ARG A 162 -4.47 1.54 -17.76
C ARG A 162 -5.07 1.42 -16.36
N ARG A 163 -5.16 0.21 -15.81
CA ARG A 163 -5.71 -0.05 -14.48
C ARG A 163 -5.01 0.76 -13.39
N VAL A 164 -3.67 0.83 -13.40
CA VAL A 164 -2.89 1.49 -12.34
C VAL A 164 -2.63 2.97 -12.61
N SER A 165 -3.14 3.51 -13.73
CA SER A 165 -3.08 4.95 -14.05
C SER A 165 -4.44 5.63 -13.97
N ASP A 166 -5.53 4.96 -14.39
CA ASP A 166 -6.92 5.44 -14.25
C ASP A 166 -7.45 5.28 -12.81
N GLY A 167 -6.81 4.41 -12.02
CA GLY A 167 -7.13 4.14 -10.63
C GLY A 167 -6.09 3.26 -9.96
N ALA A 168 -6.38 2.77 -8.75
CA ALA A 168 -5.52 1.90 -7.96
C ALA A 168 -4.05 2.35 -7.90
N GLN A 169 -3.83 3.68 -7.89
CA GLN A 169 -2.49 4.23 -8.00
C GLN A 169 -1.69 4.00 -6.74
N PHE A 170 -2.35 3.92 -5.58
CA PHE A 170 -1.72 3.49 -4.34
C PHE A 170 -2.12 2.06 -4.02
N THR A 171 -1.20 1.27 -3.47
CA THR A 171 -1.48 -0.04 -2.88
C THR A 171 -0.89 -0.09 -1.48
N LEU A 172 -1.70 -0.40 -0.48
CA LEU A 172 -1.33 -0.50 0.93
C LEU A 172 -1.50 -1.96 1.37
N TYR A 173 -0.46 -2.54 1.94
CA TYR A 173 -0.45 -3.94 2.36
C TYR A 173 -0.69 -4.04 3.87
N ILE A 174 -1.68 -4.83 4.28
CA ILE A 174 -1.99 -5.08 5.69
C ILE A 174 -1.22 -6.34 6.12
N ARG A 175 -0.60 -6.32 7.30
CA ARG A 175 0.22 -7.43 7.83
C ARG A 175 -0.10 -7.66 9.29
N ALA A 176 -0.14 -8.91 9.75
CA ALA A 176 -0.38 -9.20 11.15
C ALA A 176 0.74 -8.63 12.05
N GLU A 177 0.41 -8.25 13.29
CA GLU A 177 1.41 -7.74 14.25
C GLU A 177 2.52 -8.77 14.50
N GLU A 178 2.15 -10.03 14.68
CA GLU A 178 3.05 -11.12 15.06
C GLU A 178 3.03 -12.27 14.04
N GLU A 179 4.16 -12.97 13.91
CA GLU A 179 4.32 -14.10 13.00
C GLU A 179 3.42 -15.28 13.38
N GLY A 180 2.67 -15.80 12.40
CA GLY A 180 1.76 -16.94 12.59
C GLY A 180 0.46 -16.61 13.34
N GLU A 181 0.23 -15.35 13.70
CA GLU A 181 -0.96 -14.91 14.44
C GLU A 181 -2.00 -14.23 13.50
N PRO A 182 -3.29 -14.29 13.86
CA PRO A 182 -4.32 -13.49 13.19
C PRO A 182 -4.13 -11.99 13.46
N TYR A 183 -4.83 -11.14 12.69
CA TYR A 183 -4.96 -9.73 13.05
C TYR A 183 -5.67 -9.57 14.39
N THR A 184 -5.14 -8.68 15.23
CA THR A 184 -5.79 -8.28 16.48
C THR A 184 -6.97 -7.34 16.21
N THR A 185 -7.92 -7.29 17.14
CA THR A 185 -9.07 -6.39 17.05
C THR A 185 -8.61 -4.94 17.06
N GLU A 186 -7.67 -4.60 17.94
CA GLU A 186 -7.08 -3.27 18.09
C GLU A 186 -6.38 -2.83 16.81
N GLN A 187 -5.64 -3.74 16.17
CA GLN A 187 -5.01 -3.49 14.88
C GLN A 187 -6.03 -3.14 13.79
N LEU A 188 -7.11 -3.92 13.67
CA LEU A 188 -8.11 -3.70 12.62
C LEU A 188 -8.92 -2.43 12.87
N VAL A 189 -9.23 -2.11 14.13
CA VAL A 189 -9.85 -0.82 14.49
C VAL A 189 -8.94 0.35 14.09
N LYS A 190 -7.65 0.27 14.43
CA LYS A 190 -6.66 1.29 14.03
C LYS A 190 -6.54 1.40 12.51
N THR A 191 -6.57 0.28 11.80
CA THR A 191 -6.48 0.23 10.33
C THR A 191 -7.71 0.82 9.65
N HIS A 192 -8.91 0.49 10.15
CA HIS A 192 -10.17 1.11 9.72
C HIS A 192 -10.09 2.63 9.88
N GLN A 193 -9.74 3.13 11.07
CA GLN A 193 -9.67 4.56 11.32
C GLN A 193 -8.61 5.27 10.47
N PHE A 194 -7.49 4.60 10.18
CA PHE A 194 -6.48 5.12 9.28
C PHE A 194 -7.02 5.31 7.84
N PHE A 195 -7.84 4.38 7.36
CA PHE A 195 -8.49 4.49 6.05
C PHE A 195 -9.53 5.60 6.00
N GLU A 196 -10.30 5.82 7.07
CA GLU A 196 -11.22 6.95 7.16
C GLU A 196 -10.49 8.30 7.16
N GLU A 197 -9.33 8.40 7.82
CA GLU A 197 -8.49 9.60 7.77
C GLU A 197 -7.91 9.85 6.36
N ILE A 198 -7.57 8.79 5.62
CA ILE A 198 -7.16 8.91 4.20
C ILE A 198 -8.32 9.41 3.33
N GLU A 199 -9.51 8.80 3.44
CA GLU A 199 -10.72 9.24 2.72
C GLU A 199 -11.03 10.72 3.02
N GLY A 200 -11.00 11.10 4.31
CA GLY A 200 -11.23 12.47 4.76
C GLY A 200 -10.17 13.45 4.25
N ALA A 201 -8.89 13.07 4.25
CA ALA A 201 -7.79 13.88 3.75
C ALA A 201 -7.92 14.14 2.24
N LEU A 202 -8.23 13.12 1.44
CA LEU A 202 -8.42 13.25 0.00
C LEU A 202 -9.63 14.14 -0.33
N LEU A 203 -10.75 13.92 0.36
CA LEU A 203 -11.96 14.72 0.19
C LEU A 203 -11.73 16.19 0.56
N THR A 204 -11.10 16.46 1.71
CA THR A 204 -10.86 17.82 2.20
C THR A 204 -9.86 18.58 1.31
N ASN A 205 -8.95 17.86 0.67
CA ASN A 205 -8.03 18.42 -0.30
C ASN A 205 -8.61 18.46 -1.73
N TRP A 206 -9.91 18.20 -1.93
CA TRP A 206 -10.59 18.31 -3.23
C TRP A 206 -9.99 17.40 -4.31
N VAL A 207 -9.51 16.22 -3.92
CA VAL A 207 -9.04 15.22 -4.86
C VAL A 207 -10.25 14.49 -5.45
N ASP A 208 -10.45 14.55 -6.75
CA ASP A 208 -11.48 13.72 -7.41
C ASP A 208 -11.17 12.21 -7.38
N GLU A 209 -12.21 11.40 -7.23
CA GLU A 209 -12.17 9.93 -7.29
C GLU A 209 -11.72 9.39 -8.67
N GLY A 210 -10.93 8.31 -8.65
CA GLY A 210 -10.50 7.57 -9.82
C GLY A 210 -11.38 6.35 -10.12
N VAL A 211 -10.95 5.53 -11.08
CA VAL A 211 -11.66 4.29 -11.42
C VAL A 211 -11.26 3.18 -10.44
N LYS A 212 -12.19 2.72 -9.59
CA LYS A 212 -11.95 1.53 -8.77
C LYS A 212 -11.78 0.29 -9.68
N PRO A 213 -10.78 -0.58 -9.45
CA PRO A 213 -10.51 -1.71 -10.33
C PRO A 213 -11.60 -2.79 -10.19
N ASP A 214 -11.96 -3.44 -11.31
CA ASP A 214 -13.00 -4.49 -11.34
C ASP A 214 -12.69 -5.74 -10.48
N SER A 215 -11.44 -5.88 -10.03
CA SER A 215 -11.00 -6.98 -9.16
C SER A 215 -11.20 -6.73 -7.67
N ASP A 216 -11.57 -5.51 -7.30
CA ASP A 216 -11.72 -5.11 -5.91
C ASP A 216 -13.19 -4.95 -5.54
N VAL A 217 -13.44 -4.84 -4.22
CA VAL A 217 -14.73 -4.43 -3.65
C VAL A 217 -14.56 -3.18 -2.81
N SER A 218 -15.63 -2.40 -2.64
CA SER A 218 -15.62 -1.16 -1.87
C SER A 218 -16.86 -1.07 -1.01
N ALA A 219 -16.71 -0.49 0.19
CA ALA A 219 -17.85 -0.05 0.97
C ALA A 219 -18.58 1.11 0.27
N HIS A 220 -19.85 1.34 0.63
CA HIS A 220 -20.63 2.44 0.07
C HIS A 220 -20.06 3.82 0.46
N HIS A 221 -19.44 3.93 1.65
CA HIS A 221 -18.89 5.20 2.14
C HIS A 221 -17.47 5.49 1.63
N TRP A 222 -16.78 4.51 1.02
CA TRP A 222 -15.45 4.71 0.44
C TRP A 222 -15.54 5.30 -0.97
N GLY A 223 -15.09 6.55 -1.12
CA GLY A 223 -14.97 7.23 -2.40
C GLY A 223 -13.71 6.81 -3.15
N TYR A 224 -12.59 6.64 -2.44
CA TYR A 224 -11.28 6.37 -3.05
C TYR A 224 -10.81 4.92 -2.85
N ILE A 225 -11.13 4.34 -1.70
CA ILE A 225 -10.57 3.05 -1.25
C ILE A 225 -11.34 1.87 -1.87
N SER A 226 -10.60 0.83 -2.23
CA SER A 226 -11.13 -0.48 -2.58
C SER A 226 -10.23 -1.59 -2.01
N TYR A 227 -10.79 -2.75 -1.74
CA TYR A 227 -10.14 -3.87 -1.07
C TYR A 227 -10.04 -5.10 -1.99
N ARG A 228 -8.94 -5.85 -1.82
CA ARG A 228 -8.76 -7.16 -2.42
C ARG A 228 -7.85 -8.03 -1.56
N ASN A 229 -8.17 -9.32 -1.44
CA ASN A 229 -7.24 -10.32 -0.90
C ASN A 229 -6.48 -11.02 -2.05
N GLU A 230 -5.15 -10.98 -2.09
CA GLU A 230 -4.36 -11.52 -3.20
C GLU A 230 -4.16 -13.04 -3.19
N LEU A 231 -4.43 -13.70 -2.07
CA LEU A 231 -4.37 -15.16 -1.97
C LEU A 231 -5.69 -15.80 -2.45
N ASN A 232 -6.81 -15.11 -2.22
CA ASN A 232 -8.15 -15.64 -2.51
C ASN A 232 -8.82 -15.02 -3.74
N SER A 233 -8.13 -14.15 -4.48
CA SER A 233 -8.71 -13.46 -5.64
C SER A 233 -7.66 -13.09 -6.69
N ASP A 234 -8.12 -12.84 -7.92
CA ASP A 234 -7.24 -12.46 -9.04
C ASP A 234 -7.41 -11.00 -9.48
N ARG A 235 -6.65 -10.61 -10.50
CA ARG A 235 -6.63 -9.25 -11.06
C ARG A 235 -7.71 -9.02 -12.12
N ALA A 236 -8.35 -10.05 -12.64
CA ALA A 236 -9.40 -9.98 -13.66
C ALA A 236 -10.75 -9.60 -13.05
N GLY A 237 -11.03 -10.06 -11.82
CA GLY A 237 -12.25 -9.72 -11.11
C GLY A 237 -13.48 -10.50 -11.56
N GLY A 238 -14.65 -9.94 -11.29
CA GLY A 238 -15.95 -10.51 -11.67
C GLY A 238 -16.93 -10.64 -10.50
N GLU A 239 -18.20 -10.87 -10.82
CA GLU A 239 -19.28 -10.86 -9.83
C GLU A 239 -19.11 -11.89 -8.72
N GLN A 240 -18.64 -13.10 -9.05
CA GLN A 240 -18.40 -14.17 -8.06
C GLN A 240 -17.27 -13.80 -7.11
N GLN A 241 -16.17 -13.25 -7.65
CA GLN A 241 -15.06 -12.74 -6.85
C GLN A 241 -15.52 -11.58 -5.95
N ALA A 242 -16.30 -10.65 -6.49
CA ALA A 242 -16.83 -9.53 -5.71
C ALA A 242 -17.77 -10.00 -4.59
N ALA A 243 -18.61 -11.01 -4.85
CA ALA A 243 -19.47 -11.60 -3.83
C ALA A 243 -18.65 -12.28 -2.72
N PHE A 244 -17.58 -12.99 -3.09
CA PHE A 244 -16.67 -13.62 -2.15
C PHE A 244 -15.89 -12.61 -1.31
N LEU A 245 -15.27 -11.60 -1.95
CA LEU A 245 -14.51 -10.55 -1.26
C LEU A 245 -15.37 -9.74 -0.29
N LYS A 246 -16.66 -9.57 -0.56
CA LYS A 246 -17.60 -8.92 0.38
C LYS A 246 -17.87 -9.73 1.65
N GLN A 247 -17.54 -11.02 1.65
CA GLN A 247 -17.67 -11.91 2.81
C GLN A 247 -16.34 -12.10 3.56
N GLU A 248 -15.23 -11.59 3.02
CA GLU A 248 -13.92 -11.69 3.68
C GLU A 248 -13.97 -11.05 5.07
N PRO A 249 -13.53 -11.74 6.14
CA PRO A 249 -13.58 -11.22 7.51
C PRO A 249 -12.89 -9.87 7.66
N VAL A 250 -11.74 -9.67 7.00
CA VAL A 250 -11.00 -8.40 7.03
C VAL A 250 -11.77 -7.29 6.34
N PHE A 251 -12.38 -7.55 5.18
CA PHE A 251 -13.20 -6.54 4.50
C PHE A 251 -14.39 -6.12 5.37
N ARG A 252 -15.09 -7.08 5.97
CA ARG A 252 -16.20 -6.80 6.89
C ARG A 252 -15.73 -6.00 8.10
N ALA A 253 -14.62 -6.39 8.72
CA ALA A 253 -14.03 -5.69 9.87
C ALA A 253 -13.66 -4.23 9.57
N LEU A 254 -13.22 -3.94 8.34
CA LEU A 254 -12.86 -2.60 7.91
C LEU A 254 -14.06 -1.74 7.47
N THR A 255 -15.26 -2.30 7.34
CA THR A 255 -16.39 -1.61 6.69
C THR A 255 -17.72 -1.64 7.46
N GLU A 256 -17.85 -2.47 8.50
CA GLU A 256 -19.05 -2.63 9.34
C GLU A 256 -18.99 -1.90 10.70
#